data_AF-A0A8R7QFL4-F1
#
_entry.id   AF-A0A8R7QFL4-F1
#
_cell.length_a   1.000
_cell.length_b   1.000
_cell.length_c   1.000
_cell.angle_alpha   90.00
_cell.angle_beta   90.00
_cell.angle_gamma   90.00
#
_symmetry.space_group_name_H-M   'P 1'
#
loop_
_entity.id
_entity.type
_entity.pdbx_description
1 polymer ?
#
loop_
_entity_poly.entity_id
_entity_poly.type
_entity_poly.pdbx_seq_one_letter_code
_entity_poly.pdbx_strand_id
1 'polypeptide(L)'
;MGPNLDAIVGFLRCFPCLEKLYIHMNTKNLRQYDPLVDPVECLDLHLREIVLYNYQGKKPDVDFAKFFVLNARVLKVMKFGVLGASCNEKWMASQHRRLQLDNRASCDAQFDFKRNFVIPSFSYGKHLHYMWMPDPFDSSLCKCC
;
A
#
# COMPACT_ATOMS: atom_id res chain seq x y z
N MET A 1 11.87 8.72 9.52
CA MET A 1 10.57 9.30 9.14
C MET A 1 9.92 8.39 8.10
N GLY A 2 8.63 8.04 8.26
CA GLY A 2 7.88 7.15 7.36
C GLY A 2 6.39 7.46 7.38
N PRO A 3 5.56 6.67 6.69
CA PRO A 3 4.20 7.06 6.31
C PRO A 3 3.20 7.02 7.47
N ASN A 4 2.15 7.86 7.37
CA ASN A 4 1.12 8.04 8.41
C ASN A 4 0.06 6.92 8.34
N LEU A 5 -0.03 6.10 9.40
CA LEU A 5 -1.00 5.02 9.51
C LEU A 5 -2.43 5.51 9.80
N ASP A 6 -2.63 6.61 10.52
CA ASP A 6 -3.97 7.13 10.82
C ASP A 6 -4.66 7.62 9.55
N ALA A 7 -3.91 8.35 8.72
CA ALA A 7 -4.42 8.87 7.46
C ALA A 7 -4.82 7.73 6.52
N ILE A 8 -4.04 6.64 6.46
CA ILE A 8 -4.39 5.50 5.60
C ILE A 8 -5.58 4.72 6.16
N VAL A 9 -5.67 4.53 7.48
CA VAL A 9 -6.83 3.85 8.09
C VAL A 9 -8.11 4.66 7.85
N GLY A 10 -8.06 5.98 8.04
CA GLY A 10 -9.18 6.87 7.71
C GLY A 10 -9.58 6.77 6.23
N PHE A 11 -8.60 6.76 5.32
CA PHE A 11 -8.85 6.56 3.90
C PHE A 11 -9.53 5.22 3.60
N LEU A 12 -9.02 4.11 4.15
CA LEU A 12 -9.57 2.77 3.93
C LEU A 12 -11.01 2.64 4.42
N ARG A 13 -11.39 3.36 5.50
CA ARG A 13 -12.77 3.41 5.99
C ARG A 13 -13.73 4.06 5.00
N CYS A 14 -13.27 5.02 4.19
CA CYS A 14 -14.09 5.62 3.14
C CYS A 14 -14.34 4.68 1.96
N PHE A 15 -13.56 3.59 1.85
CA PHE A 15 -13.58 2.67 0.71
C PHE A 15 -13.65 1.21 1.18
N PRO A 16 -14.79 0.76 1.73
CA PRO A 16 -14.93 -0.58 2.31
C PRO A 16 -14.68 -1.70 1.28
N CYS A 17 -14.88 -1.43 -0.01
CA CYS A 17 -14.66 -2.40 -1.09
C CYS A 17 -13.32 -2.22 -1.84
N LEU A 18 -12.36 -1.46 -1.30
CA LEU A 18 -11.10 -1.19 -1.99
C LEU A 18 -10.32 -2.49 -2.23
N GLU A 19 -10.12 -2.84 -3.51
CA GLU A 19 -9.39 -4.05 -3.88
C GLU A 19 -7.89 -3.83 -4.09
N LYS A 20 -7.50 -2.62 -4.51
CA LYS A 20 -6.12 -2.30 -4.87
C LYS A 20 -5.70 -0.99 -4.25
N LEU A 21 -4.54 -0.98 -3.60
CA LEU A 21 -4.00 0.19 -2.92
C LEU A 21 -2.59 0.50 -3.41
N TYR A 22 -2.39 1.71 -3.93
CA TYR A 22 -1.11 2.19 -4.43
C TYR A 22 -0.65 3.35 -3.56
N ILE A 23 0.51 3.20 -2.91
CA ILE A 23 1.03 4.19 -1.95
C ILE A 23 2.43 4.60 -2.35
N HIS A 24 2.64 5.91 -2.46
CA HIS A 24 3.98 6.47 -2.61
C HIS A 24 4.56 6.84 -1.24
N MET A 25 5.63 6.15 -0.84
CA MET A 25 6.28 6.36 0.45
C MET A 25 7.09 7.67 0.38
N ASN A 26 6.53 8.78 0.85
CA ASN A 26 7.22 10.06 1.00
C ASN A 26 7.71 10.24 2.45
N THR A 27 8.91 10.78 2.63
CA THR A 27 9.60 10.90 3.93
C THR A 27 9.08 12.04 4.83
N LYS A 28 8.08 12.81 4.39
CA LYS A 28 7.70 14.10 5.02
C LYS A 28 6.49 14.09 5.96
N ASN A 29 5.70 13.02 6.06
CA ASN A 29 4.42 13.09 6.79
C ASN A 29 4.47 12.32 8.13
N LEU A 30 4.38 13.05 9.24
CA LEU A 30 4.36 12.54 10.63
C LEU A 30 2.94 12.64 11.23
N ARG A 31 2.48 11.57 11.91
CA ARG A 31 1.91 11.55 13.29
C ARG A 31 1.96 10.10 13.83
N GLN A 32 2.00 9.97 15.16
CA GLN A 32 1.93 8.71 15.90
C GLN A 32 0.48 8.22 16.02
N TYR A 33 0.31 6.91 15.88
CA TYR A 33 -0.95 6.17 16.01
C TYR A 33 -1.40 6.05 17.48
N ASP A 34 -2.69 6.23 17.71
CA ASP A 34 -3.38 5.90 18.97
C ASP A 34 -4.36 4.72 18.69
N PRO A 35 -4.26 3.57 19.38
CA PRO A 35 -5.05 2.39 19.06
C PRO A 35 -6.50 2.51 19.57
N LEU A 36 -7.36 3.13 18.77
CA LEU A 36 -8.80 2.96 18.89
C LEU A 36 -9.29 2.24 17.62
N VAL A 37 -9.42 0.91 17.78
CA VAL A 37 -9.59 -0.05 16.69
C VAL A 37 -11.07 -0.31 16.49
N ASP A 38 -11.69 0.48 15.61
CA ASP A 38 -12.84 0.00 14.84
C ASP A 38 -12.34 -0.82 13.63
N PRO A 39 -13.05 -1.90 13.25
CA PRO A 39 -12.66 -2.75 12.11
C PRO A 39 -12.54 -1.99 10.80
N VAL A 40 -11.59 -2.37 9.95
CA VAL A 40 -11.44 -1.83 8.59
C VAL A 40 -11.86 -2.92 7.59
N GLU A 41 -13.12 -2.87 7.17
CA GLU A 41 -13.78 -3.92 6.39
C GLU A 41 -13.01 -4.34 5.12
N CYS A 42 -12.41 -3.39 4.40
CA CYS A 42 -11.68 -3.71 3.18
C CYS A 42 -10.47 -4.62 3.43
N LEU A 43 -9.80 -4.54 4.59
CA LEU A 43 -8.67 -5.41 4.93
C LEU A 43 -9.09 -6.87 5.09
N ASP A 44 -10.31 -7.08 5.57
CA ASP A 44 -10.86 -8.39 5.85
C ASP A 44 -11.50 -9.04 4.61
N LEU A 45 -12.09 -8.23 3.72
CA LEU A 45 -12.98 -8.74 2.67
C LEU A 45 -12.54 -8.44 1.24
N HIS A 46 -11.86 -7.32 0.98
CA HIS A 46 -11.71 -6.80 -0.39
C HIS A 46 -10.28 -6.54 -0.85
N LEU A 47 -9.36 -6.14 0.03
CA LEU A 47 -8.04 -5.65 -0.34
C LEU A 47 -7.10 -6.79 -0.77
N ARG A 48 -6.94 -6.96 -2.09
CA ARG A 48 -6.21 -8.07 -2.72
C ARG A 48 -4.81 -7.68 -3.19
N GLU A 49 -4.57 -6.42 -3.53
CA GLU A 49 -3.27 -5.96 -4.03
C GLU A 49 -2.83 -4.66 -3.35
N ILE A 50 -1.57 -4.63 -2.92
CA ILE A 50 -0.93 -3.42 -2.39
C ILE A 50 0.38 -3.18 -3.13
N VAL A 51 0.64 -1.93 -3.51
CA VAL A 51 1.90 -1.51 -4.11
C VAL A 51 2.48 -0.34 -3.34
N LEU A 52 3.66 -0.54 -2.75
CA LEU A 52 4.43 0.49 -2.06
C LEU A 52 5.57 0.97 -2.94
N TYR A 53 5.49 2.20 -3.44
CA TYR A 53 6.56 2.84 -4.19
C TYR A 53 7.54 3.54 -3.25
N ASN A 54 8.82 3.60 -3.65
CA ASN A 54 9.87 4.28 -2.88
C ASN A 54 10.14 3.66 -1.50
N TYR A 55 9.99 2.34 -1.39
CA TYR A 55 10.28 1.61 -0.17
C TYR A 55 11.80 1.55 0.06
N GLN A 56 12.29 2.12 1.16
CA GLN A 56 13.72 2.12 1.49
C GLN A 56 14.10 1.00 2.47
N GLY A 57 13.09 0.31 3.04
CA GLY A 57 13.29 -0.71 4.07
C GLY A 57 13.83 -0.16 5.38
N LYS A 58 13.64 1.15 5.64
CA LYS A 58 13.95 1.74 6.95
C LYS A 58 12.88 1.34 7.96
N LYS A 59 13.16 1.49 9.27
CA LYS A 59 12.20 1.12 10.32
C LYS A 59 10.78 1.67 10.07
N PRO A 60 10.60 2.94 9.70
CA PRO A 60 9.27 3.48 9.44
C PRO A 60 8.55 2.84 8.24
N ASP A 61 9.27 2.53 7.17
CA ASP A 61 8.69 1.86 6.01
C ASP A 61 8.24 0.43 6.36
N VAL A 62 9.08 -0.27 7.14
CA VAL A 62 8.78 -1.62 7.64
C VAL A 62 7.56 -1.59 8.54
N ASP A 63 7.54 -0.70 9.54
CA ASP A 63 6.43 -0.62 10.51
C ASP A 63 5.10 -0.33 9.78
N PHE A 64 5.13 0.55 8.77
CA PHE A 64 3.96 0.83 7.94
C PHE A 64 3.52 -0.36 7.09
N ALA A 65 4.45 -0.99 6.36
CA ALA A 65 4.12 -2.15 5.54
C ALA A 65 3.64 -3.34 6.36
N LYS A 66 4.26 -3.56 7.53
CA LYS A 66 3.95 -4.63 8.47
C LYS A 66 2.50 -4.56 8.97
N PHE A 67 1.92 -3.36 9.09
CA PHE A 67 0.49 -3.23 9.39
C PHE A 67 -0.36 -4.04 8.40
N PHE A 68 -0.12 -3.90 7.11
CA PHE A 68 -0.89 -4.65 6.09
C PHE A 68 -0.56 -6.14 6.11
N VAL A 69 0.71 -6.51 6.30
CA VAL A 69 1.12 -7.92 6.42
C VAL A 69 0.33 -8.63 7.52
N LEU A 70 0.17 -7.98 8.67
CA LEU A 70 -0.44 -8.57 9.85
C LEU A 70 -1.96 -8.43 9.92
N ASN A 71 -2.59 -7.59 9.09
CA ASN A 71 -4.03 -7.31 9.19
C ASN A 71 -4.83 -7.58 7.90
N ALA A 72 -4.22 -7.60 6.72
CA ALA A 72 -4.95 -7.82 5.47
C ALA A 72 -5.16 -9.33 5.20
N ARG A 73 -6.35 -9.83 5.52
CA ARG A 73 -6.67 -11.27 5.53
C ARG A 73 -6.92 -11.87 4.15
N VAL A 74 -7.30 -11.05 3.17
CA VAL A 74 -7.58 -11.48 1.78
C VAL A 74 -6.51 -11.04 0.78
N LEU A 75 -5.41 -10.47 1.28
CA LEU A 75 -4.31 -9.98 0.46
C LEU A 75 -3.72 -11.11 -0.38
N LYS A 76 -3.58 -10.90 -1.69
CA LYS A 76 -2.97 -11.87 -2.61
C LYS A 76 -1.56 -11.47 -3.00
N VAL A 77 -1.30 -10.18 -3.15
CA VAL A 77 0.05 -9.71 -3.49
C VAL A 77 0.36 -8.35 -2.87
N MET A 78 1.59 -8.21 -2.38
CA MET A 78 2.15 -6.95 -1.93
C MET A 78 3.49 -6.70 -2.64
N LYS A 79 3.56 -5.61 -3.40
CA LYS A 79 4.73 -5.26 -4.22
C LYS A 79 5.47 -4.08 -3.60
N PHE A 80 6.77 -4.23 -3.43
CA PHE A 80 7.68 -3.22 -2.90
C PHE A 80 8.56 -2.71 -4.02
N GLY A 81 8.31 -1.47 -4.46
CA GLY A 81 9.19 -0.72 -5.33
C GLY A 81 10.37 -0.16 -4.54
N VAL A 82 11.51 -0.85 -4.60
CA VAL A 82 12.69 -0.54 -3.79
C VAL A 82 13.52 0.56 -4.44
N LEU A 83 13.85 1.60 -3.66
CA LEU A 83 14.75 2.67 -4.11
C LEU A 83 16.22 2.26 -3.90
N GLY A 84 17.02 2.35 -4.96
CA GLY A 84 18.49 2.23 -4.90
C GLY A 84 19.05 0.82 -5.10
N ALA A 85 20.38 0.72 -5.00
CA ALA A 85 21.15 -0.48 -5.35
C ALA A 85 21.12 -1.62 -4.31
N SER A 86 20.48 -1.40 -3.16
CA SER A 86 20.56 -2.32 -2.00
C SER A 86 19.60 -3.53 -2.06
N CYS A 87 18.80 -3.69 -3.11
CA CYS A 87 17.88 -4.82 -3.26
C CYS A 87 18.63 -6.09 -3.73
N ASN A 88 19.43 -6.64 -2.83
CA ASN A 88 20.08 -7.94 -2.95
C ASN A 88 19.42 -8.97 -2.01
N GLU A 89 19.76 -10.24 -2.15
CA GLU A 89 19.17 -11.34 -1.37
C GLU A 89 19.33 -11.17 0.14
N LYS A 90 20.49 -10.72 0.60
CA LYS A 90 20.75 -10.48 2.04
C LYS A 90 19.79 -9.42 2.59
N TRP A 91 19.59 -8.34 1.85
CA TRP A 91 18.65 -7.29 2.22
C TRP A 91 17.20 -7.80 2.18
N MET A 92 16.80 -8.55 1.16
CA MET A 92 15.45 -9.14 1.06
C MET A 92 15.15 -10.09 2.22
N ALA A 93 16.10 -10.95 2.59
CA ALA A 93 15.98 -11.84 3.75
C ALA A 93 15.85 -11.05 5.06
N SER A 94 16.57 -9.93 5.20
CA SER A 94 16.40 -9.01 6.33
C SER A 94 15.00 -8.39 6.37
N GLN A 95 14.47 -7.95 5.22
CA GLN A 95 13.12 -7.41 5.14
C GLN A 95 12.06 -8.45 5.48
N HIS A 96 12.21 -9.69 5.01
CA HIS A 96 11.29 -10.80 5.31
C HIS A 96 11.10 -10.97 6.82
N ARG A 97 12.20 -11.02 7.58
CA ARG A 97 12.17 -11.14 9.05
C ARG A 97 11.54 -9.91 9.70
N ARG A 98 11.90 -8.71 9.24
CA ARG A 98 11.45 -7.45 9.84
C ARG A 98 9.96 -7.18 9.62
N LEU A 99 9.45 -7.55 8.44
CA LEU A 99 8.03 -7.48 8.09
C LEU A 99 7.21 -8.60 8.72
N GLN A 100 7.85 -9.64 9.29
CA GLN A 100 7.20 -10.82 9.84
C GLN A 100 6.30 -11.52 8.83
N LEU A 101 6.81 -11.76 7.62
CA LEU A 101 6.03 -12.40 6.53
C LEU A 101 5.57 -13.83 6.88
N ASP A 102 6.23 -14.49 7.83
CA ASP A 102 5.80 -15.78 8.38
C ASP A 102 4.52 -15.68 9.23
N ASN A 103 4.23 -14.49 9.80
CA ASN A 103 3.06 -14.20 10.61
C ASN A 103 1.95 -13.47 9.82
N ARG A 104 2.02 -13.51 8.49
CA ARG A 104 1.06 -12.82 7.62
C ARG A 104 -0.38 -13.27 7.88
N ALA A 105 -1.32 -12.32 7.84
CA ALA A 105 -2.75 -12.60 8.02
C ALA A 105 -3.34 -13.42 6.88
N SER A 106 -2.87 -13.20 5.64
CA SER A 106 -3.24 -13.98 4.47
C SER A 106 -2.16 -15.01 4.15
N CYS A 107 -2.47 -16.30 4.36
CA CYS A 107 -1.54 -17.41 4.14
C CYS A 107 -1.02 -17.47 2.69
N ASP A 108 -1.82 -17.06 1.72
CA ASP A 108 -1.47 -17.15 0.29
C ASP A 108 -0.80 -15.87 -0.25
N ALA A 109 -0.61 -14.84 0.58
CA ALA A 109 -0.08 -13.57 0.11
C ALA A 109 1.38 -13.71 -0.39
N GLN A 110 1.63 -13.19 -1.59
CA GLN A 110 2.97 -13.10 -2.18
C GLN A 110 3.58 -11.72 -1.93
N PHE A 111 4.90 -11.67 -1.70
CA PHE A 111 5.64 -10.44 -1.40
C PHE A 111 6.78 -10.25 -2.39
N ASP A 112 6.61 -9.29 -3.30
CA ASP A 112 7.53 -9.03 -4.40
C ASP A 112 8.39 -7.80 -4.12
N PHE A 113 9.71 -7.97 -4.02
CA PHE A 113 10.65 -6.85 -3.98
C PHE A 113 11.24 -6.60 -5.36
N LYS A 114 10.97 -5.44 -5.94
CA LYS A 114 11.41 -5.10 -7.30
C LYS A 114 12.21 -3.80 -7.32
N ARG A 115 13.38 -3.83 -7.95
CA ARG A 115 14.16 -2.63 -8.29
C ARG A 115 13.50 -1.89 -9.43
N ASN A 116 13.78 -0.59 -9.52
CA ASN A 116 13.38 0.26 -10.64
C ASN A 116 11.88 0.11 -10.98
N PHE A 117 11.06 -0.01 -9.93
CA PHE A 117 9.63 -0.12 -10.10
C PHE A 117 9.11 1.24 -10.59
N VAL A 118 8.99 1.34 -11.92
CA VAL A 118 8.52 2.56 -12.59
C VAL A 118 7.13 2.85 -12.06
N ILE A 119 6.96 4.02 -11.46
CA ILE A 119 5.63 4.57 -11.22
C ILE A 119 4.99 4.68 -12.61
N PRO A 120 3.86 3.99 -12.91
CA PRO A 120 3.09 4.28 -14.12
C PRO A 120 2.83 5.77 -14.10
N SER A 121 3.41 6.45 -15.07
CA SER A 121 4.01 7.75 -14.87
C SER A 121 3.00 8.86 -14.48
N PHE A 122 3.19 9.46 -13.30
CA PHE A 122 2.99 10.91 -13.10
C PHE A 122 4.15 11.71 -13.73
N SER A 123 4.67 11.26 -14.88
CA SER A 123 5.52 12.12 -15.68
C SER A 123 4.62 13.22 -16.21
N TYR A 124 4.79 14.43 -15.67
CA TYR A 124 4.34 15.67 -16.29
C TYR A 124 4.46 15.54 -17.82
N GLY A 125 3.32 15.42 -18.50
CA GLY A 125 3.24 15.67 -19.95
C GLY A 125 3.30 14.49 -20.92
N LYS A 126 2.96 13.24 -20.56
CA LYS A 126 2.60 12.24 -21.60
C LYS A 126 1.31 11.50 -21.26
N HIS A 127 0.26 11.85 -21.99
CA HIS A 127 -1.05 11.21 -22.00
C HIS A 127 -0.92 9.69 -22.07
N LEU A 128 -1.10 9.03 -20.93
CA LEU A 128 -1.50 7.64 -20.90
C LEU A 128 -3.02 7.64 -21.12
N HIS A 129 -3.49 6.90 -22.12
CA HIS A 129 -4.90 6.78 -22.54
C HIS A 129 -5.83 6.13 -21.49
N TYR A 130 -5.55 6.28 -20.19
CA TYR A 130 -6.45 5.90 -19.10
C TYR A 130 -7.60 6.91 -18.90
N MET A 131 -7.61 8.03 -19.62
CA MET A 131 -8.71 9.01 -19.65
C MET A 131 -9.91 8.56 -20.50
N TRP A 132 -10.34 7.31 -20.35
CA TRP A 132 -11.73 6.97 -20.60
C TRP A 132 -12.30 6.05 -19.51
N MET A 133 -11.75 6.13 -18.29
CA MET A 133 -12.58 5.83 -17.14
C MET A 133 -13.23 7.14 -16.70
N PRO A 134 -14.58 7.20 -16.60
CA PRO A 134 -15.22 8.31 -15.90
C PRO A 134 -14.61 8.38 -14.50
N ASP A 135 -14.37 9.60 -14.03
CA ASP A 135 -13.84 9.80 -12.69
C ASP A 135 -14.78 9.10 -11.69
N PRO A 136 -14.32 8.09 -10.94
CA PRO A 136 -15.16 7.34 -10.01
C PRO A 136 -15.66 8.21 -8.84
N PHE A 137 -15.17 9.44 -8.70
CA PHE A 137 -15.61 10.44 -7.75
C PHE A 137 -16.44 11.56 -8.38
N ASP A 138 -16.75 11.47 -9.68
CA ASP A 138 -17.60 12.44 -10.36
C ASP A 138 -19.06 12.29 -9.91
N SER A 139 -19.41 13.05 -8.89
CA SER A 139 -20.76 13.17 -8.34
C SER A 139 -21.76 13.81 -9.31
N SER A 140 -21.34 14.32 -10.48
CA SER A 140 -22.25 14.88 -11.49
C SER A 140 -23.13 13.82 -12.17
N LEU A 141 -22.81 12.53 -12.00
CA LEU A 141 -23.61 11.39 -12.47
C LEU A 141 -24.66 10.91 -11.45
N CYS A 142 -24.70 11.46 -10.23
CA CYS A 142 -25.80 11.23 -9.30
C CYS A 142 -27.06 11.97 -9.76
N LYS A 143 -27.75 11.41 -10.75
CA LYS A 143 -29.18 11.67 -10.95
C LYS A 143 -29.93 10.86 -9.91
N CYS A 144 -30.18 11.46 -8.75
CA CYS A 144 -31.21 10.97 -7.84
C CYS A 144 -32.57 11.11 -8.55
N CYS A 145 -33.27 9.99 -8.76
CA CYS A 145 -34.70 9.96 -9.01
C CYS A 145 -35.47 10.18 -7.71
#